data_AF-A0A0J6T2H3-F1
#
_entry.id   AF-A0A0J6T2H3-F1
#
_cell.length_a   1.000
_cell.length_b   1.000
_cell.length_c   1.000
_cell.angle_alpha   90.00
_cell.angle_beta   90.00
_cell.angle_gamma   90.00
#
_symmetry.space_group_name_H-M   'P 1'
#
loop_
_entity.id
_entity.type
_entity.pdbx_description
1 polymer ?
#
loop_
_entity_poly.entity_id
_entity_poly.type
_entity_poly.pdbx_seq_one_letter_code
_entity_poly.pdbx_strand_id
1 'polypeptide(L)' 'MSDTPQASTTLDIIARELHELMRLSNPGCPAWDDLDPAKSHEAGLIQMAREKAREFIPSDDPAT' A
#
# COMPACT_ATOMS: atom_id res chain seq x y z
N MET A 1 10.20 -7.86 22.86
CA MET A 1 8.86 -7.70 22.26
C MET A 1 8.95 -8.34 20.89
N SER A 2 8.17 -9.38 20.65
CA SER A 2 8.23 -10.11 19.37
C SER A 2 7.44 -9.32 18.34
N ASP A 3 8.12 -8.55 17.49
CA ASP A 3 7.56 -8.05 16.24
C ASP A 3 7.25 -9.26 15.37
N THR A 4 6.03 -9.78 15.51
CA THR A 4 5.52 -10.77 14.57
C THR A 4 5.28 -10.00 13.28
N PRO A 5 5.94 -10.33 12.15
CA PRO A 5 5.65 -9.66 10.89
C PRO A 5 4.17 -9.86 10.63
N GLN A 6 3.39 -8.79 10.71
CA GLN A 6 1.97 -8.86 10.43
C GLN A 6 1.86 -9.35 8.98
N ALA A 7 1.30 -10.55 8.80
CA ALA A 7 1.18 -11.14 7.47
C ALA A 7 0.49 -10.13 6.55
N SER A 8 1.25 -9.58 5.60
CA SER A 8 0.76 -8.52 4.72
C SER A 8 -0.31 -9.12 3.81
N THR A 9 -1.45 -8.45 3.71
CA THR A 9 -2.51 -8.89 2.79
C THR A 9 -2.03 -8.75 1.34
N THR A 10 -2.61 -9.49 0.40
CA THR A 10 -2.35 -9.28 -1.04
C THR A 10 -2.54 -7.82 -1.44
N LEU A 11 -3.53 -7.14 -0.85
CA LEU A 11 -3.77 -5.72 -1.06
C LEU A 11 -2.59 -4.86 -0.60
N ASP A 12 -2.05 -5.11 0.59
CA ASP A 12 -0.92 -4.35 1.12
C ASP A 12 0.36 -4.59 0.32
N ILE A 13 0.56 -5.81 -0.20
CA ILE A 13 1.68 -6.13 -1.09
C ILE A 13 1.58 -5.28 -2.35
N ILE A 14 0.44 -5.32 -3.05
CA ILE A 14 0.24 -4.56 -4.30
C ILE A 14 0.34 -3.06 -4.03
N ALA A 15 -0.24 -2.56 -2.93
CA ALA A 15 -0.19 -1.16 -2.56
C ALA A 15 1.26 -0.68 -2.35
N ARG A 16 2.07 -1.47 -1.65
CA ARG A 16 3.50 -1.18 -1.47
C ARG A 16 4.22 -1.11 -2.81
N GLU A 17 4.04 -2.10 -3.69
CA GLU A 17 4.71 -2.09 -5.00
C GLU A 17 4.30 -0.87 -5.84
N LEU A 18 3.02 -0.50 -5.85
CA LEU A 18 2.53 0.69 -6.56
C LEU A 18 3.13 1.98 -5.98
N HIS A 19 3.24 2.08 -4.66
CA HIS A 19 3.88 3.22 -4.01
C HIS A 19 5.37 3.32 -4.37
N GLU A 20 6.09 2.20 -4.33
CA GLU A 20 7.52 2.16 -4.67
C GLU A 20 7.75 2.52 -6.15
N LEU A 21 6.88 2.07 -7.07
CA LEU A 21 6.93 2.49 -8.47
C LEU A 21 6.69 4.01 -8.63
N MET A 22 5.75 4.58 -7.87
CA MET A 22 5.52 6.03 -7.86
C MET A 22 6.74 6.79 -7.32
N ARG A 23 7.36 6.27 -6.26
CA ARG A 23 8.58 6.84 -5.66
C ARG A 23 9.74 6.92 -6.64
N LEU A 24 9.89 5.95 -7.55
CA LEU A 24 10.92 6.02 -8.61
C LEU A 24 10.79 7.27 -9.48
N SER A 25 9.57 7.78 -9.64
CA SER A 25 9.28 9.00 -10.42
C SER A 25 9.21 10.27 -9.55
N ASN A 26 9.19 10.14 -8.23
CA ASN A 26 9.14 11.24 -7.27
C ASN A 26 10.13 11.00 -6.10
N PRO A 27 11.41 11.36 -6.25
CA PRO A 27 12.45 11.08 -5.27
C PRO A 27 12.24 11.70 -3.89
N GLY A 28 11.35 12.68 -3.75
CA GLY A 28 10.98 13.28 -2.46
C GLY A 28 9.90 12.51 -1.69
N CYS A 29 9.33 11.46 -2.29
CA CYS A 29 8.38 10.59 -1.61
C CYS A 29 9.11 9.60 -0.70
N PRO A 30 8.72 9.46 0.58
CA PRO A 30 9.31 8.47 1.49
C PRO A 30 9.13 7.03 0.97
N ALA A 31 10.01 6.12 1.37
CA ALA A 31 9.80 4.69 1.13
C ALA A 31 8.55 4.22 1.89
N TRP A 32 7.89 3.17 1.40
CA TRP A 32 6.67 2.64 2.01
C TRP A 32 6.86 2.29 3.49
N ASP A 33 7.97 1.61 3.80
CA ASP A 33 8.29 1.16 5.17
C ASP A 33 8.60 2.33 6.12
N ASP A 34 8.86 3.53 5.59
CA ASP A 34 9.11 4.74 6.37
C ASP A 34 7.82 5.57 6.60
N LEU A 35 6.70 5.19 5.98
CA LEU A 35 5.43 5.90 6.15
C LEU A 35 4.83 5.60 7.53
N ASP A 36 4.49 6.67 8.24
CA ASP A 36 3.81 6.61 9.52
C ASP A 36 2.30 6.85 9.32
N PRO A 37 1.44 5.82 9.49
CA PRO A 37 0.00 5.97 9.36
C PRO A 37 -0.62 6.90 10.42
N ALA A 38 0.10 7.27 11.48
CA ALA A 38 -0.36 8.28 12.43
C ALA A 38 -0.25 9.72 11.88
N LYS A 39 0.56 9.95 10.83
CA LYS A 39 0.65 11.26 10.16
C LYS A 39 -0.37 11.33 9.03
N SER A 40 -1.29 12.30 9.10
CA SER A 40 -2.41 12.40 8.17
C SER A 40 -2.01 12.44 6.69
N HIS A 41 -0.91 13.11 6.34
CA HIS A 41 -0.41 13.15 4.97
C HIS A 41 0.09 11.77 4.49
N GLU A 42 0.88 11.08 5.31
CA GLU A 42 1.44 9.76 4.98
C GLU A 42 0.36 8.68 4.96
N ALA A 43 -0.62 8.77 5.88
CA ALA A 43 -1.83 7.95 5.85
C ALA A 43 -2.62 8.11 4.53
N GLY A 44 -2.68 9.33 3.99
CA GLY A 44 -3.29 9.60 2.68
C GLY A 44 -2.56 8.88 1.53
N LEU A 45 -1.22 8.87 1.55
CA LEU A 45 -0.42 8.13 0.55
C LEU A 45 -0.70 6.62 0.62
N ILE A 46 -0.71 6.06 1.83
CA ILE A 46 -1.03 4.64 2.07
C ILE A 46 -2.44 4.32 1.57
N GLN A 47 -3.41 5.18 1.87
CA GLN A 47 -4.80 5.00 1.44
C GLN A 47 -4.92 5.03 -0.09
N MET A 48 -4.32 6.02 -0.76
CA MET A 48 -4.34 6.12 -2.22
C MET A 48 -3.71 4.89 -2.89
N ALA A 49 -2.59 4.41 -2.36
CA ALA A 49 -1.94 3.20 -2.86
C ALA A 49 -2.83 1.96 -2.69
N ARG A 50 -3.50 1.83 -1.53
CA ARG A 50 -4.48 0.75 -1.29
C ARG A 50 -5.69 0.83 -2.21
N GLU A 51 -6.23 2.02 -2.43
CA GLU A 51 -7.36 2.22 -3.34
C GLU A 51 -6.98 1.82 -4.77
N LYS A 52 -5.78 2.18 -5.22
CA LYS A 52 -5.24 1.73 -6.52
C LYS A 52 -5.01 0.23 -6.55
N ALA A 53 -4.48 -0.35 -5.47
CA ALA A 53 -4.25 -1.78 -5.37
C ALA A 53 -5.53 -2.62 -5.47
N ARG A 54 -6.68 -2.08 -5.02
CA ARG A 54 -7.98 -2.77 -5.15
C ARG A 54 -8.36 -3.03 -6.61
N GLU A 55 -7.93 -2.20 -7.55
CA GLU A 55 -8.19 -2.40 -8.99
C GLU A 55 -7.53 -3.68 -9.54
N PHE A 56 -6.55 -4.23 -8.83
CA PHE A 56 -5.82 -5.46 -9.21
C PHE A 56 -6.30 -6.71 -8.48
N ILE A 57 -7.13 -6.56 -7.46
CA ILE A 57 -7.73 -7.70 -6.76
C ILE A 57 -9.05 -7.99 -7.46
N PRO A 58 -9.25 -9.20 -7.99
CA PRO A 58 -10.54 -9.60 -8.50
C PRO A 58 -11.58 -9.38 -7.40
N SER A 59 -12.62 -8.59 -7.69
CA SER A 59 -13.85 -8.71 -6.92
C SER A 59 -14.31 -10.14 -7.12
N ASP A 60 -14.40 -10.93 -6.04
CA ASP A 60 -15.07 -12.22 -6.07
C ASP A 60 -16.54 -11.96 -6.44
N ASP A 61 -16.82 -11.85 -7.73
CA ASP A 61 -18.17 -11.77 -8.27
C ASP A 61 -18.58 -13.21 -8.59
N PRO A 62 -19.45 -13.85 -7.80
CA PRO A 62 -19.84 -15.25 -7.99
C PRO A 62 -20.77 -15.45 -9.21
N ALA A 63 -20.77 -14.55 -10.19
CA ALA A 63 -21.58 -14.62 -11.39
C ALA A 63 -20.70 -14.83 -12.64
N THR A 64 -20.16 -16.03 -12.79
CA THR A 64 -19.80 -16.58 -14.12
C THR A 64 -20.08 -18.08 -14.14
#